data_AF-A0A1G2P3H1-F1
#
_entry.id   AF-A0A1G2P3H1-F1
#
_cell.length_a   1.000
_cell.length_b   1.000
_cell.length_c   1.000
_cell.angle_alpha   90.00
_cell.angle_beta   90.00
_cell.angle_gamma   90.00
#
_symmetry.space_group_name_H-M   'P 1'
#
loop_
_entity.id
_entity.type
_entity.pdbx_description
1 polymer ?
#
loop_
_entity_poly.entity_id
_entity_poly.type
_entity_poly.pdbx_seq_one_letter_code
_entity_poly.pdbx_strand_id
1 'polypeptide(L)'
;MKSNKNKKIKFAGFAAGLVAFVVPAVALAQGTFGVNSLQDLIKLFTAFNVDLLIPIAFSMGLLFFFWRGVRYLYHADSDEGKAEGRRILTWGVIALFCMASIWGIVKFLQSDIFGQPVRQDLPIRYRADY
;
A
#
# COMPACT_ATOMS: atom_id res chain seq x y z
N MET A 1 -34.21 -40.05 -38.48
CA MET A 1 -33.77 -38.83 -37.75
C MET A 1 -32.41 -38.38 -38.27
N LYS A 2 -32.33 -37.31 -39.08
CA LYS A 2 -31.06 -36.79 -39.66
C LYS A 2 -30.61 -35.58 -38.84
N SER A 3 -29.61 -35.75 -37.96
CA SER A 3 -29.12 -34.69 -37.06
C SER A 3 -28.52 -33.53 -37.86
N ASN A 4 -28.98 -32.30 -37.57
CA ASN A 4 -28.55 -31.06 -38.23
C ASN A 4 -27.15 -30.63 -37.75
N LYS A 5 -26.12 -31.18 -38.40
CA LYS A 5 -24.70 -30.89 -38.12
C LYS A 5 -24.31 -29.42 -38.30
N ASN A 6 -25.01 -28.68 -39.16
CA ASN A 6 -24.69 -27.28 -39.49
C ASN A 6 -25.07 -26.31 -38.36
N LYS A 7 -26.13 -26.60 -37.60
CA LYS A 7 -26.48 -25.81 -36.40
C LYS A 7 -25.41 -25.95 -35.31
N LYS A 8 -24.83 -27.13 -35.14
CA LYS A 8 -23.76 -27.38 -34.16
C LYS A 8 -22.46 -26.64 -34.50
N ILE A 9 -22.09 -26.58 -35.78
CA ILE A 9 -20.88 -25.89 -36.25
C ILE A 9 -21.00 -24.36 -36.07
N LYS A 10 -22.15 -23.76 -36.41
CA LYS A 10 -22.39 -22.32 -36.22
C LYS A 10 -22.40 -21.93 -34.73
N PHE A 11 -22.95 -22.78 -33.89
CA PHE A 11 -22.95 -22.59 -32.44
C PHE A 11 -21.54 -22.72 -31.84
N ALA A 12 -20.75 -23.70 -32.28
CA ALA A 12 -19.37 -23.88 -31.85
C ALA A 12 -18.47 -22.69 -32.26
N GLY A 13 -18.65 -22.16 -33.49
CA GLY A 13 -17.93 -20.96 -33.94
C GLY A 13 -18.25 -19.71 -33.12
N PHE A 14 -19.52 -19.51 -32.76
CA PHE A 14 -19.93 -18.41 -31.89
C PHE A 14 -19.37 -18.56 -30.47
N ALA A 15 -19.43 -19.76 -29.90
CA ALA A 15 -18.86 -20.04 -28.57
C ALA A 15 -17.33 -19.84 -28.55
N ALA A 16 -16.61 -20.26 -29.59
CA ALA A 16 -15.17 -20.04 -29.71
C ALA A 16 -14.81 -18.55 -29.79
N GLY A 17 -15.60 -17.74 -30.52
CA GLY A 17 -15.42 -16.29 -30.58
C GLY A 17 -15.60 -15.60 -29.22
N LEU A 18 -16.58 -16.05 -28.43
CA LEU A 18 -16.77 -15.54 -27.06
C LEU A 18 -15.62 -15.92 -26.14
N VAL A 19 -15.13 -17.16 -26.20
CA VAL A 19 -14.00 -17.62 -25.39
C VAL A 19 -12.72 -16.85 -25.73
N ALA A 20 -12.44 -16.61 -27.02
CA ALA A 20 -11.27 -15.85 -27.45
C ALA A 20 -11.26 -14.39 -26.94
N PHE A 21 -12.45 -13.80 -26.71
CA PHE A 21 -12.57 -12.44 -26.19
C PHE A 21 -12.52 -12.38 -24.65
N VAL A 22 -13.08 -13.37 -23.97
CA VAL A 22 -13.20 -13.40 -22.50
C VAL A 22 -11.91 -13.89 -21.83
N VAL A 23 -11.19 -14.83 -22.45
CA VAL A 23 -9.97 -15.43 -21.85
C VAL A 23 -8.89 -14.39 -21.53
N PRO A 24 -8.56 -13.43 -22.43
CA PRO A 24 -7.58 -12.40 -22.10
C PRO A 24 -8.04 -11.49 -20.97
N ALA A 25 -9.33 -11.12 -20.90
CA ALA A 25 -9.85 -10.27 -19.84
C ALA A 25 -9.76 -10.95 -18.46
N VAL A 26 -10.02 -12.26 -18.40
CA VAL A 26 -9.90 -13.04 -17.16
C VAL A 26 -8.44 -13.27 -16.76
N ALA A 27 -7.57 -13.55 -17.74
CA ALA A 27 -6.13 -13.71 -17.49
C ALA A 27 -5.47 -12.41 -17.00
N LEU A 28 -5.88 -11.26 -17.57
CA LEU A 28 -5.41 -9.94 -17.13
C LEU A 28 -5.96 -9.57 -15.73
N ALA A 29 -7.16 -10.04 -15.37
CA ALA A 29 -7.71 -9.84 -14.03
C ALA A 29 -6.96 -10.62 -12.94
N GLN A 30 -6.38 -11.79 -13.28
CA GLN A 30 -5.57 -12.59 -12.36
C GLN A 30 -4.23 -11.91 -11.99
N GLY A 31 -3.76 -10.93 -12.78
CA GLY A 31 -2.49 -10.25 -12.55
C GLY A 31 -2.53 -9.10 -11.51
N THR A 32 -3.71 -8.57 -11.17
CA THR A 32 -3.85 -7.39 -10.31
C THR A 32 -3.69 -7.72 -8.82
N PHE A 33 -4.06 -8.94 -8.43
CA PHE A 33 -3.90 -9.44 -7.07
C PHE A 33 -3.34 -10.86 -7.20
N GLY A 34 -2.01 -11.02 -7.07
CA GLY A 34 -1.31 -12.30 -7.23
C GLY A 34 -1.61 -13.32 -6.13
N VAL A 35 -2.88 -13.60 -5.87
CA VAL A 35 -3.36 -14.59 -4.92
C VAL A 35 -3.56 -15.92 -5.63
N ASN A 36 -2.51 -16.73 -5.66
CA ASN A 36 -2.54 -18.06 -6.29
C ASN A 36 -2.69 -19.19 -5.26
N SER A 37 -2.73 -18.84 -3.97
CA SER A 37 -2.82 -19.80 -2.86
C SER A 37 -3.48 -19.18 -1.63
N LEU A 38 -3.97 -20.04 -0.73
CA LEU A 38 -4.43 -19.60 0.60
C LEU A 38 -3.31 -18.89 1.38
N GLN A 39 -2.05 -19.23 1.10
CA GLN A 39 -0.89 -18.56 1.70
C GLN A 39 -0.76 -17.12 1.19
N ASP A 40 -1.09 -16.84 -0.07
CA ASP A 40 -1.07 -15.49 -0.62
C ASP A 40 -2.22 -14.64 -0.05
N LEU A 41 -3.38 -15.25 0.20
CA LEU A 41 -4.48 -14.58 0.91
C LEU A 41 -4.07 -14.22 2.33
N ILE A 42 -3.46 -15.16 3.07
CA ILE A 42 -2.95 -14.90 4.42
C ILE A 42 -1.88 -13.80 4.39
N LYS A 43 -0.93 -13.86 3.45
CA LYS A 43 0.09 -12.81 3.27
C LYS A 43 -0.52 -11.47 2.90
N LEU A 44 -1.57 -11.43 2.06
CA LEU A 44 -2.29 -10.20 1.74
C LEU A 44 -2.89 -9.58 2.99
N PHE A 45 -3.60 -10.37 3.81
CA PHE A 45 -4.16 -9.89 5.06
C PHE A 45 -3.06 -9.43 6.04
N THR A 46 -1.97 -10.18 6.21
CA THR A 46 -0.89 -9.79 7.14
C THR A 46 -0.10 -8.56 6.65
N ALA A 47 0.22 -8.49 5.35
CA ALA A 47 0.94 -7.36 4.76
C ALA A 47 0.10 -6.08 4.74
N PHE A 48 -1.21 -6.19 4.45
CA PHE A 48 -2.10 -5.03 4.41
C PHE A 48 -2.24 -4.35 5.78
N ASN A 49 -2.10 -5.11 6.88
CA ASN A 49 -2.29 -4.56 8.22
C ASN A 49 -1.09 -3.74 8.72
N VAL A 50 0.15 -4.18 8.53
CA VAL A 50 1.30 -3.49 9.15
C VAL A 50 1.77 -2.31 8.28
N ASP A 51 1.81 -2.49 6.96
CA ASP A 51 2.34 -1.46 6.05
C ASP A 51 1.39 -0.29 5.84
N LEU A 52 0.08 -0.47 6.08
CA LEU A 52 -0.93 0.59 5.99
C LEU A 52 -1.22 1.26 7.34
N LEU A 53 -1.21 0.50 8.44
CA LEU A 53 -1.61 1.02 9.75
C LEU A 53 -0.60 2.03 10.30
N ILE A 54 0.70 1.80 10.08
CA ILE A 54 1.76 2.73 10.50
C ILE A 54 1.62 4.11 9.84
N PRO A 55 1.58 4.24 8.49
CA PRO A 55 1.44 5.55 7.86
C PRO A 55 0.08 6.22 8.14
N ILE A 56 -1.01 5.46 8.32
CA ILE A 56 -2.31 6.03 8.73
C ILE A 56 -2.23 6.61 10.15
N ALA A 57 -1.67 5.86 11.11
CA ALA A 57 -1.51 6.34 12.48
C ALA A 57 -0.58 7.56 12.55
N PHE A 58 0.49 7.57 11.75
CA PHE A 58 1.38 8.71 11.61
C PHE A 58 0.65 9.94 11.04
N SER A 59 -0.12 9.77 9.97
CA SER A 59 -0.90 10.85 9.35
C SER A 59 -1.92 11.41 10.33
N MET A 60 -2.65 10.55 11.04
CA MET A 60 -3.61 10.94 12.07
C MET A 60 -2.91 11.72 13.20
N GLY A 61 -1.78 11.22 13.69
CA GLY A 61 -0.97 11.88 14.72
C GLY A 61 -0.50 13.28 14.30
N LEU A 62 -0.08 13.42 13.03
CA LEU A 62 0.32 14.70 12.46
C LEU A 62 -0.84 15.68 12.34
N LEU A 63 -2.01 15.23 11.89
CA LEU A 63 -3.23 16.06 11.87
C LEU A 63 -3.60 16.54 13.28
N PHE A 64 -3.56 15.65 14.28
CA PHE A 64 -3.81 16.02 15.68
C PHE A 64 -2.78 17.02 16.22
N PHE A 65 -1.51 16.89 15.84
CA PHE A 65 -0.46 17.85 16.22
C PHE A 65 -0.79 19.26 15.70
N PHE A 66 -1.11 19.40 14.41
CA PHE A 66 -1.47 20.69 13.82
C PHE A 66 -2.77 21.25 14.42
N TRP A 67 -3.78 20.41 14.60
CA TRP A 67 -5.05 20.83 15.23
C TRP A 67 -4.83 21.40 16.64
N ARG A 68 -4.00 20.75 17.45
CA ARG A 68 -3.68 21.21 18.80
C ARG A 68 -2.88 22.52 18.80
N GLY A 69 -1.94 22.69 17.85
CA GLY A 69 -1.17 23.94 17.69
C GLY A 69 -2.00 25.11 17.20
N VAL A 70 -2.93 24.89 16.26
CA VAL A 70 -3.83 25.93 15.75
C VAL A 70 -4.77 26.43 16.85
N ARG A 71 -5.29 25.53 17.70
CA ARG A 71 -6.12 25.91 18.86
C ARG A 71 -5.36 26.78 19.86
N TYR A 72 -4.05 26.62 19.99
CA TYR A 72 -3.20 27.50 20.80
C TYR A 72 -3.10 28.90 20.21
N LEU A 73 -2.87 29.05 18.90
CA LEU A 73 -2.78 30.37 18.26
C LEU A 73 -4.01 31.24 18.54
N TYR A 74 -5.20 30.65 18.56
CA TYR A 74 -6.45 31.36 18.86
C TYR A 74 -6.58 31.85 20.32
N HIS A 75 -5.82 31.28 21.26
CA HIS A 75 -5.87 31.64 22.69
C HIS A 75 -4.60 32.35 23.16
N ALA A 76 -3.68 32.72 22.26
CA ALA A 76 -2.38 33.27 22.59
C ALA A 76 -2.42 34.73 23.12
N ASP A 77 -3.57 35.39 23.09
CA ASP A 77 -3.74 36.81 23.42
C ASP A 77 -3.83 37.07 24.94
N SER A 78 -4.10 36.04 25.76
CA SER A 78 -4.05 36.16 27.22
C SER A 78 -2.71 35.68 27.80
N ASP A 79 -2.27 36.26 28.91
CA ASP A 79 -1.03 35.85 29.57
C ASP A 79 -1.11 34.43 30.14
N GLU A 80 -2.29 33.97 30.57
CA GLU A 80 -2.54 32.56 30.89
C GLU A 80 -2.40 31.67 29.64
N GLY A 81 -2.92 32.12 28.49
CA GLY A 81 -2.87 31.40 27.22
C GLY A 81 -1.44 31.18 26.72
N LYS A 82 -0.52 32.11 26.99
CA LYS A 82 0.90 31.98 26.65
C LYS A 82 1.60 30.90 27.49
N ALA A 83 1.29 30.81 28.78
CA ALA A 83 1.89 29.80 29.67
C ALA A 83 1.39 28.39 29.33
N GLU A 84 0.08 28.23 29.17
CA GLU A 84 -0.58 26.99 28.72
C GLU A 84 -0.06 26.58 27.33
N GLY A 85 0.08 27.55 26.44
CA GLY A 85 0.60 27.41 25.09
C GLY A 85 1.99 26.82 25.00
N ARG A 86 2.94 27.37 25.77
CA ARG A 86 4.30 26.84 25.85
C ARG A 86 4.30 25.39 26.30
N ARG A 87 3.46 25.04 27.29
CA ARG A 87 3.31 23.66 27.75
C ARG A 87 2.80 22.75 26.62
N ILE A 88 1.74 23.17 25.91
CA ILE A 88 1.16 22.40 24.80
C ILE A 88 2.16 22.22 23.66
N LEU A 89 2.92 23.25 23.29
CA LEU A 89 3.95 23.17 22.25
C LEU A 89 5.07 22.21 22.64
N THR A 90 5.55 22.26 23.89
CA THR A 90 6.57 21.32 24.38
C THR A 90 6.07 19.88 24.31
N TRP A 91 4.83 19.61 24.74
CA TRP A 91 4.22 18.28 24.59
C TRP A 91 4.05 17.86 23.13
N GLY A 92 3.77 18.80 22.23
CA GLY A 92 3.71 18.56 20.79
C GLY A 92 5.07 18.17 20.21
N VAL A 93 6.14 18.89 20.55
CA VAL A 93 7.51 18.59 20.08
C VAL A 93 7.98 17.22 20.59
N ILE A 94 7.68 16.89 21.84
CA ILE A 94 7.99 15.56 22.41
C ILE A 94 7.25 14.46 21.64
N ALA A 95 5.96 14.66 21.32
CA ALA A 95 5.20 13.68 20.55
C ALA A 95 5.74 13.51 19.12
N LEU A 96 6.14 14.59 18.45
CA LEU A 96 6.78 14.53 17.13
C LEU A 96 8.12 13.78 17.19
N PHE A 97 8.94 14.06 18.21
CA PHE A 97 10.22 13.40 18.39
C PHE A 97 10.06 11.88 18.57
N CYS A 98 9.15 11.45 19.45
CA CYS A 98 8.89 10.02 19.67
C CYS A 98 8.38 9.33 18.39
N MET A 99 7.47 9.96 17.64
CA MET A 99 6.96 9.38 16.40
C MET A 99 8.01 9.28 15.29
N ALA A 100 8.82 10.34 15.11
CA ALA A 100 9.93 10.32 14.15
C ALA A 100 10.99 9.27 14.53
N SER A 101 11.28 9.14 15.83
CA SER A 101 12.23 8.16 16.35
C SER A 101 11.77 6.72 16.10
N ILE A 102 10.51 6.39 16.41
CA ILE A 102 9.96 5.05 16.17
C ILE A 102 9.98 4.74 14.67
N TRP A 103 9.56 5.66 13.80
CA TRP A 103 9.57 5.44 12.35
C TRP A 103 10.99 5.24 11.79
N GLY A 104 11.95 6.06 12.23
CA GLY A 104 13.35 5.95 11.85
C GLY A 104 13.96 4.62 12.28
N ILE A 105 13.70 4.19 13.52
CA ILE A 105 14.16 2.90 14.05
C ILE A 105 13.50 1.74 13.29
N VAL A 106 12.19 1.77 13.05
CA VAL A 106 11.50 0.73 12.29
C VAL A 106 12.05 0.62 10.87
N LYS A 107 12.29 1.75 10.18
CA LYS A 107 12.88 1.77 8.84
C LYS A 107 14.31 1.22 8.83
N PHE A 108 15.13 1.64 9.80
CA PHE A 108 16.50 1.15 9.97
C PHE A 108 16.55 -0.35 10.25
N LEU A 109 15.69 -0.84 11.14
CA LEU A 109 15.54 -2.28 11.39
C LEU A 109 15.10 -3.00 10.11
N GLN A 110 14.13 -2.46 9.36
CA GLN A 110 13.65 -3.07 8.12
C GLN A 110 14.72 -3.12 7.01
N SER A 111 15.50 -2.05 6.84
CA SER A 111 16.51 -1.95 5.78
C SER A 111 17.77 -2.72 6.09
N ASP A 112 18.29 -2.58 7.31
CA ASP A 112 19.66 -2.98 7.63
C ASP A 112 19.71 -4.29 8.43
N ILE A 113 18.64 -4.61 9.17
CA ILE A 113 18.57 -5.84 9.99
C ILE A 113 17.69 -6.90 9.33
N PHE A 114 16.54 -6.54 8.75
CA PHE A 114 15.61 -7.49 8.12
C PHE A 114 15.85 -7.72 6.62
N GLY A 115 16.86 -7.07 6.03
CA GLY A 115 17.45 -7.45 4.73
C GLY A 115 16.44 -7.67 3.61
N GLN A 116 15.59 -6.67 3.31
CA GLN A 116 14.84 -6.69 2.05
C GLN A 116 15.84 -6.58 0.90
N PRO A 117 15.97 -7.58 0.01
CA PRO A 117 16.86 -7.46 -1.14
C PRO A 117 16.34 -6.31 -1.99
N VAL A 118 17.16 -5.25 -2.12
CA VAL A 118 17.01 -4.29 -3.21
C VAL A 118 16.99 -5.16 -4.47
N ARG A 119 15.82 -5.31 -5.09
CA ARG A 119 15.71 -6.06 -6.36
C ARG A 119 16.54 -5.28 -7.37
N GLN A 120 17.78 -5.71 -7.55
CA GLN A 120 18.61 -5.31 -8.66
C GLN A 120 18.03 -6.03 -9.86
N ASP A 121 17.09 -5.39 -10.55
CA ASP A 121 16.80 -5.72 -11.93
C ASP A 121 18.06 -5.41 -12.73
N LEU A 122 18.91 -6.43 -12.86
CA LEU A 122 20.08 -6.37 -13.72
C LEU A 122 19.61 -5.92 -15.10
N PRO A 123 20.01 -4.74 -15.62
CA PRO A 123 19.87 -4.48 -17.04
C PRO A 123 20.75 -5.53 -17.71
N ILE A 124 20.12 -6.48 -18.39
CA ILE A 124 20.80 -7.53 -19.14
C ILE A 124 21.76 -6.84 -20.09
N ARG A 125 23.04 -6.72 -19.73
CA ARG A 125 24.07 -6.51 -20.72
C ARG A 125 24.12 -7.80 -21.49
N TYR A 126 23.43 -7.80 -22.63
CA TYR A 126 23.59 -8.76 -23.70
C TYR A 126 25.04 -8.67 -24.15
N ARG A 127 25.92 -9.34 -23.40
CA ARG A 127 27.32 -9.51 -23.72
C ARG A 127 27.38 -10.54 -24.84
N ALA A 128 27.20 -10.03 -26.05
CA ALA A 128 27.48 -10.72 -27.30
C ALA A 128 28.99 -10.70 -27.53
N ASP A 129 29.71 -11.59 -26.85
CA ASP A 129 31.16 -11.68 -26.97
C ASP A 129 31.54 -13.17 -27.14
N TYR A 130 31.40 -13.64 -28.39
CA TYR A 130 31.93 -14.83 -29.09
C TYR A 130 32.00 -16.20 -28.38
#